data_AF-A0A212QR74-F1
#
_entry.id   AF-A0A212QR74-F1
#
_cell.length_a   1.000
_cell.length_b   1.000
_cell.length_c   1.000
_cell.angle_alpha   90.00
_cell.angle_beta   90.00
_cell.angle_gamma   90.00
#
_symmetry.space_group_name_H-M   'P 1'
#
loop_
_entity.id
_entity.type
_entity.pdbx_description
1 polymer ?
#
loop_
_entity_poly.entity_id
_entity_poly.type
_entity_poly.pdbx_seq_one_letter_code
_entity_poly.pdbx_strand_id
1 'polypeptide(L)'
;MDERYWGEQTCLRSFLTDLLPVVESRLGPSALLYHAVKRGLRRGDLEAMRTARRMFNHLSRPQRQALSAGIVDRSRERAAARKRGMELP
;
A
#
# COMPACT_ATOMS: atom_id res chain seq x y z
N MET A 1 -15.15 -22.12 1.92
CA MET A 1 -14.19 -21.02 1.68
C MET A 1 -13.93 -20.37 3.03
N ASP A 2 -12.69 -20.46 3.53
CA ASP A 2 -12.31 -20.04 4.89
C ASP A 2 -12.36 -18.49 5.00
N GLU A 3 -13.09 -17.97 6.00
CA GLU A 3 -13.16 -16.53 6.35
C GLU A 3 -11.79 -15.86 6.48
N ARG A 4 -10.77 -16.63 6.90
CA ARG A 4 -9.39 -16.18 7.04
C ARG A 4 -8.78 -15.66 5.73
N TYR A 5 -9.12 -16.28 4.59
CA TYR A 5 -8.59 -15.86 3.29
C TYR A 5 -9.17 -14.53 2.82
N TRP A 6 -10.45 -14.27 3.14
CA TRP A 6 -11.11 -13.02 2.75
C TRP A 6 -10.61 -11.83 3.57
N GLY A 7 -10.38 -12.05 4.87
CA GLY A 7 -9.77 -11.07 5.76
C GLY A 7 -8.34 -10.70 5.33
N GLU A 8 -7.50 -11.70 5.03
CA GLU A 8 -6.12 -11.46 4.57
C GLU A 8 -6.09 -10.69 3.24
N GLN A 9 -6.90 -11.10 2.26
CA GLN A 9 -6.97 -10.44 0.96
C GLN A 9 -7.38 -8.97 1.09
N THR A 10 -8.37 -8.69 1.94
CA THR A 10 -8.84 -7.32 2.21
C THR A 10 -7.75 -6.47 2.86
N CYS A 11 -7.09 -7.00 3.89
CA CYS A 11 -5.98 -6.33 4.56
C CYS A 11 -4.81 -6.05 3.60
N LEU A 12 -4.41 -7.03 2.80
CA LEU A 12 -3.35 -6.87 1.81
C LEU A 12 -3.71 -5.88 0.72
N ARG A 13 -4.93 -5.92 0.20
CA ARG A 13 -5.39 -4.96 -0.80
C ARG A 13 -5.36 -3.53 -0.25
N SER A 14 -5.83 -3.33 0.97
CA SER A 14 -5.81 -2.03 1.66
C SER A 14 -4.37 -1.52 1.79
N PHE A 15 -3.48 -2.36 2.33
CA PHE A 15 -2.05 -2.03 2.47
C PHE A 15 -1.39 -1.66 1.12
N LEU A 16 -1.63 -2.46 0.08
CA LEU A 16 -1.03 -2.25 -1.24
C LEU A 16 -1.56 -0.99 -1.93
N THR A 17 -2.84 -0.67 -1.75
CA THR A 17 -3.46 0.57 -2.23
C THR A 17 -2.79 1.79 -1.61
N ASP A 18 -2.47 1.71 -0.32
CA ASP A 18 -1.78 2.79 0.38
C ASP A 18 -0.29 2.88 0.00
N LEU A 19 0.35 1.73 -0.25
CA LEU A 19 1.76 1.61 -0.59
C LEU A 19 2.08 2.09 -2.02
N LEU A 20 1.24 1.79 -3.01
CA LEU A 20 1.52 2.05 -4.43
C LEU A 20 2.02 3.49 -4.73
N PRO A 21 1.27 4.55 -4.38
CA PRO A 21 1.69 5.93 -4.66
C PRO A 21 2.93 6.36 -3.84
N VAL A 22 3.16 5.76 -2.67
CA VAL A 22 4.38 6.04 -1.89
C VAL A 22 5.60 5.42 -2.57
N VAL A 23 5.45 4.19 -3.09
CA VAL A 23 6.50 3.52 -3.87
C VAL A 23 6.78 4.28 -5.16
N GLU A 24 5.75 4.74 -5.87
CA GLU A 24 5.88 5.56 -7.07
C GLU A 24 6.67 6.85 -6.79
N SER A 25 6.34 7.56 -5.71
CA SER A 25 7.02 8.81 -5.33
C SER A 25 8.45 8.59 -4.82
N ARG A 26 8.71 7.53 -4.04
CA ARG A 26 9.99 7.33 -3.33
C ARG A 26 11.00 6.49 -4.11
N LEU A 27 10.54 5.47 -4.83
CA LEU A 27 11.38 4.53 -5.56
C LEU A 27 11.23 4.66 -7.09
N GLY A 28 10.18 5.33 -7.55
CA GLY A 28 9.91 5.52 -8.97
C GLY A 28 9.15 4.36 -9.63
N PRO A 29 8.63 4.59 -10.85
CA PRO A 29 7.86 3.60 -11.60
C PRO A 29 8.71 2.47 -12.18
N SER A 30 10.05 2.59 -12.17
CA SER A 30 10.98 1.54 -12.60
C SER A 30 11.30 0.53 -11.51
N ALA A 31 10.89 0.78 -10.25
CA ALA A 31 11.16 -0.13 -9.15
C ALA A 31 10.37 -1.44 -9.31
N LEU A 32 11.02 -2.59 -9.10
CA LEU A 32 10.36 -3.89 -9.15
C LEU A 32 9.16 -3.97 -8.17
N LEU A 33 9.28 -3.31 -7.01
CA LEU A 33 8.20 -3.21 -6.05
C LEU A 33 6.97 -2.47 -6.61
N TYR A 34 7.17 -1.41 -7.39
CA TYR A 34 6.07 -0.67 -8.02
C TYR A 34 5.24 -1.60 -8.92
N HIS A 35 5.92 -2.35 -9.79
CA HIS A 35 5.26 -3.28 -10.69
C HIS A 35 4.59 -4.45 -9.95
N ALA A 36 5.20 -4.96 -8.89
CA ALA A 36 4.63 -6.03 -8.08
C ALA A 36 3.33 -5.58 -7.37
N VAL A 37 3.35 -4.39 -6.76
CA VAL A 37 2.17 -3.80 -6.10
C VAL A 37 1.06 -3.55 -7.13
N LYS A 38 1.39 -2.91 -8.26
CA LYS A 38 0.43 -2.64 -9.35
C LYS A 38 -0.17 -3.92 -9.92
N ARG A 39 0.64 -4.96 -10.10
CA ARG A 39 0.18 -6.29 -10.56
C ARG A 39 -0.76 -6.94 -9.55
N GLY A 40 -0.42 -6.91 -8.26
CA GLY A 40 -1.23 -7.48 -7.18
C GLY A 40 -2.60 -6.82 -7.09
N LEU A 41 -2.65 -5.48 -7.14
CA LEU A 41 -3.90 -4.72 -7.13
C LEU A 41 -4.74 -4.98 -8.38
N ARG A 42 -4.13 -5.01 -9.57
CA ARG A 42 -4.86 -5.23 -10.83
C ARG A 42 -5.45 -6.63 -10.95
N ARG A 43 -4.69 -7.67 -10.56
CA ARG A 43 -5.15 -9.05 -10.67
C ARG A 43 -6.12 -9.43 -9.55
N GLY A 44 -6.03 -8.78 -8.39
CA GLY A 44 -6.84 -9.11 -7.23
C GLY A 44 -6.51 -10.46 -6.61
N ASP A 45 -5.46 -11.14 -7.07
CA ASP A 45 -5.02 -12.45 -6.60
C ASP A 45 -4.19 -12.35 -5.31
N LEU A 46 -4.46 -13.26 -4.37
CA LEU A 46 -3.82 -13.26 -3.06
C LEU A 46 -2.32 -13.55 -3.15
N GLU A 47 -1.90 -14.47 -4.01
CA GLU A 47 -0.49 -14.82 -4.20
C GLU A 47 0.33 -13.65 -4.78
N ALA A 48 -0.23 -12.93 -5.73
CA ALA A 48 0.38 -11.71 -6.25
C ALA A 48 0.53 -10.63 -5.16
N MET A 49 -0.47 -10.47 -4.29
CA MET A 49 -0.42 -9.52 -3.19
C MET A 49 0.59 -9.94 -2.10
N ARG A 50 0.66 -11.23 -1.76
CA ARG A 50 1.68 -11.80 -0.86
C ARG A 50 3.09 -11.59 -1.42
N THR A 51 3.27 -11.74 -2.72
CA THR A 51 4.55 -11.49 -3.38
C THR A 51 4.99 -10.03 -3.25
N ALA A 52 4.09 -9.07 -3.50
CA ALA A 52 4.39 -7.66 -3.27
C ALA A 52 4.75 -7.37 -1.80
N ARG A 53 4.04 -8.00 -0.85
CA ARG A 53 4.34 -7.86 0.59
C ARG A 53 5.71 -8.44 0.96
N ARG A 54 6.09 -9.60 0.40
CA ARG A 54 7.43 -10.20 0.59
C ARG A 54 8.52 -9.27 0.06
N MET A 55 8.34 -8.71 -1.13
CA MET A 55 9.30 -7.75 -1.70
C MET A 55 9.46 -6.51 -0.82
N PHE A 56 8.36 -5.96 -0.28
CA PHE A 56 8.43 -4.87 0.70
C PHE A 56 9.20 -5.27 1.97
N ASN A 57 8.97 -6.48 2.48
CA ASN A 57 9.65 -6.96 3.70
C ASN A 57 11.15 -7.19 3.49
N HIS A 58 11.59 -7.52 2.26
CA HIS A 58 12.99 -7.69 1.89
C HIS A 58 13.75 -6.38 1.62
N LEU A 59 13.06 -5.24 1.60
CA LEU A 59 13.76 -3.95 1.52
C LEU A 59 14.68 -3.76 2.73
N SER A 60 15.74 -2.98 2.52
CA SER A 60 16.58 -2.53 3.64
C SER A 60 15.72 -1.78 4.67
N ARG A 61 16.15 -1.84 5.94
CA ARG A 61 15.43 -1.16 7.04
C ARG A 61 15.17 0.33 6.75
N PRO A 62 16.13 1.12 6.24
CA PRO A 62 15.89 2.53 5.91
C PRO A 62 14.82 2.72 4.82
N GLN A 63 14.87 1.93 3.75
CA GLN A 63 13.87 1.99 2.67
C GLN A 63 12.48 1.65 3.19
N ARG A 64 12.37 0.58 3.99
CA ARG A 64 11.09 0.17 4.58
C ARG A 64 10.53 1.25 5.51
N GLN A 65 11.38 1.88 6.33
CA GLN A 65 10.98 2.99 7.20
C GLN A 65 10.49 4.20 6.40
N ALA A 66 11.20 4.59 5.34
CA ALA A 66 10.80 5.69 4.47
C ALA A 66 9.42 5.45 3.81
N LEU A 67 9.18 4.23 3.32
CA LEU A 67 7.89 3.87 2.74
C LEU A 67 6.78 3.81 3.79
N SER A 68 7.03 3.23 4.97
CA SER A 68 6.05 3.19 6.07
C SER A 68 5.68 4.59 6.55
N ALA A 69 6.67 5.48 6.68
CA ALA A 69 6.43 6.87 7.05
C ALA A 69 5.55 7.58 6.01
N GLY A 70 5.83 7.37 4.71
CA GLY A 70 5.00 7.91 3.64
C GLY A 70 3.55 7.41 3.66
N ILE A 71 3.30 6.15 4.04
CA ILE A 71 1.93 5.63 4.21
C ILE A 71 1.20 6.38 5.34
N VAL A 72 1.86 6.56 6.49
CA VAL A 72 1.26 7.24 7.65
C VAL A 72 0.97 8.71 7.33
N ASP A 73 1.90 9.38 6.67
CA ASP A 73 1.77 10.80 6.30
C ASP A 73 0.54 11.03 5.42
N ARG A 74 0.42 10.25 4.33
CA ARG A 74 -0.77 10.32 3.47
C ARG A 74 -2.07 9.95 4.18
N SER A 75 -2.02 9.02 5.14
CA SER A 75 -3.20 8.71 5.95
C SER A 75 -3.65 9.92 6.76
N ARG A 76 -2.71 10.68 7.33
CA ARG A 76 -2.99 11.94 8.04
C ARG A 76 -3.55 13.00 7.10
N GLU A 77 -2.97 13.16 5.91
CA GLU A 77 -3.48 14.09 4.89
C GLU A 77 -4.92 13.78 4.50
N ARG A 78 -5.24 12.50 4.25
CA ARG A 78 -6.62 12.08 3.95
C ARG A 78 -7.57 12.34 5.11
N ALA A 79 -7.16 12.08 6.35
CA ALA A 79 -7.97 12.36 7.53
C ALA A 79 -8.21 13.86 7.70
N ALA A 80 -7.20 14.70 7.47
CA ALA A 80 -7.35 16.15 7.50
C ALA A 80 -8.26 16.67 6.40
N ALA A 81 -8.14 16.15 5.17
CA ALA A 81 -9.02 16.51 4.05
C ALA A 81 -10.49 16.16 4.33
N ARG A 82 -10.77 15.01 4.97
CA ARG A 82 -12.13 14.63 5.39
C ARG A 82 -12.71 15.58 6.43
N LYS A 83 -11.90 16.02 7.41
CA LYS A 83 -12.34 17.02 8.40
C LYS A 83 -12.71 18.33 7.71
N ARG A 84 -11.85 18.83 6.82
CA ARG A 84 -12.09 20.07 6.05
C ARG A 84 -13.33 20.01 5.16
N GLY A 85 -13.62 18.85 4.56
CA GLY A 85 -14.84 18.65 3.75
C GLY A 85 -16.12 18.45 4.56
N MET A 86 -16.01 18.19 5.86
CA MET A 86 -17.13 18.12 6.82
C MET A 86 -17.43 19.51 7.44
N GLU A 87 -16.60 20.52 7.15
CA GLU A 87 -16.71 21.91 7.62
C GLU A 87 -17.34 22.84 6.57
N LEU A 88 -18.24 22.33 5.71
CA LEU A 88 -19.07 23.16 4.83
C LEU A 88 -20.52 23.20 5.37
N PRO A 89 -21.10 24.40 5.60
CA PRO A 89 -22.46 24.58 6.11
C PRO A 89 -23.55 24.15 5.11
#